data_AF-A0A4Q6GCQ5-F1
#
_entry.id   AF-A0A4Q6GCQ5-F1
#
_cell.length_a   1.000
_cell.length_b   1.000
_cell.length_c   1.000
_cell.angle_alpha   90.00
_cell.angle_beta   90.00
_cell.angle_gamma   90.00
#
_symmetry.space_group_name_H-M   'P 1'
#
loop_
_entity.id
_entity.type
_entity.pdbx_description
1 polymer ?
#
loop_
_entity_poly.entity_id
_entity_poly.type
_entity_poly.pdbx_seq_one_letter_code
_entity_poly.pdbx_strand_id
1 'polypeptide(L)'
;GDGDRNMIVGRGIAVTPSDSLAIIAANATVAPGYAKGIAGIARSMPTSQAADRVAEALGISCFETPTGWKYFGNLMDANLVTLCGEESYGTGSHHIREKDGLWAVLFWLNLLAASGKSVNEIVREHWARFGRNYYSRHDYEAVDATAADGLMAALRARLPDLAGQTLGSFRVAEADDFVYNDPVDGSVATRQGIRIIMADGSRIVFRLSGTGTEGATIRLYLERYEADPARHELDTQQALSELIAIADSVAELRRRTGRDSPTVVT
;
A
#
# COMPACT_ATOMS: atom_id res chain seq x y z
N GLY A 1 0.97 -13.05 15.83
CA GLY A 1 0.95 -13.99 16.99
C GLY A 1 1.77 -13.44 18.13
N ASP A 2 2.86 -12.74 17.79
CA ASP A 2 3.70 -11.85 18.58
C ASP A 2 3.09 -10.46 18.88
N GLY A 3 2.04 -10.03 18.17
CA GLY A 3 1.28 -8.81 18.49
C GLY A 3 1.70 -7.56 17.69
N ASP A 4 2.56 -7.74 16.69
CA ASP A 4 3.10 -6.68 15.83
C ASP A 4 2.06 -6.12 14.82
N ARG A 5 0.97 -6.84 14.55
CA ARG A 5 -0.01 -6.51 13.50
C ARG A 5 -1.42 -6.31 14.05
N ASN A 6 -2.23 -5.55 13.31
CA ASN A 6 -3.60 -5.21 13.67
C ASN A 6 -4.54 -5.24 12.46
N MET A 7 -5.79 -5.62 12.69
CA MET A 7 -6.88 -5.43 11.74
C MET A 7 -7.97 -4.62 12.43
N ILE A 8 -8.32 -3.47 11.85
CA ILE A 8 -9.33 -2.56 12.40
C ILE A 8 -10.66 -2.80 11.70
N VAL A 9 -11.69 -3.11 12.49
CA VAL A 9 -13.03 -3.44 11.99
C VAL A 9 -14.06 -2.60 12.73
N GLY A 10 -14.92 -1.93 11.97
CA GLY A 10 -16.10 -1.24 12.46
C GLY A 10 -17.37 -2.03 12.17
N ARG A 11 -18.51 -1.55 12.66
CA ARG A 11 -19.81 -2.13 12.30
C ARG A 11 -20.05 -1.98 10.80
N GLY A 12 -20.09 -3.12 10.10
CA GLY A 12 -20.36 -3.17 8.65
C GLY A 12 -19.22 -2.64 7.77
N ILE A 13 -18.00 -2.49 8.30
CA ILE A 13 -16.84 -2.02 7.52
C ILE A 13 -15.53 -2.61 8.06
N ALA A 14 -14.68 -3.10 7.17
CA ALA A 14 -13.29 -3.41 7.47
C ALA A 14 -12.42 -2.25 6.96
N VAL A 15 -11.55 -1.70 7.81
CA VAL A 15 -10.64 -0.63 7.41
C VAL A 15 -9.40 -1.28 6.80
N THR A 16 -9.06 -0.92 5.56
CA THR A 16 -7.84 -1.43 4.95
C THR A 16 -6.62 -0.95 5.74
N PRO A 17 -5.52 -1.73 5.84
CA PRO A 17 -4.33 -1.29 6.58
C PRO A 17 -3.73 0.02 6.03
N SER A 18 -3.82 0.22 4.71
CA SER A 18 -3.39 1.44 4.04
C SER A 18 -4.23 2.66 4.46
N ASP A 19 -5.56 2.54 4.46
CA ASP A 19 -6.46 3.59 4.95
C ASP A 19 -6.29 3.81 6.46
N SER A 20 -6.04 2.76 7.23
CA SER A 20 -5.82 2.85 8.67
C SER A 20 -4.62 3.75 8.98
N LEU A 21 -3.48 3.56 8.28
CA LEU A 21 -2.31 4.45 8.42
C LEU A 21 -2.66 5.90 8.06
N ALA A 22 -3.35 6.11 6.95
CA ALA A 22 -3.75 7.45 6.49
C ALA A 22 -4.67 8.16 7.49
N ILE A 23 -5.66 7.45 8.04
CA ILE A 23 -6.61 7.96 9.03
C ILE A 23 -5.89 8.30 10.34
N ILE A 24 -4.99 7.43 10.80
CA ILE A 24 -4.17 7.69 11.98
C ILE A 24 -3.35 8.96 11.78
N ALA A 25 -2.68 9.11 10.64
CA ALA A 25 -1.88 10.29 10.34
C ALA A 25 -2.71 11.58 10.25
N ALA A 26 -3.86 11.53 9.57
CA ALA A 26 -4.74 12.69 9.40
C ALA A 26 -5.32 13.20 10.73
N ASN A 27 -5.34 12.36 11.76
CA ASN A 27 -5.87 12.65 13.08
C ASN A 27 -4.81 12.58 14.19
N ALA A 28 -3.52 12.56 13.87
CA ALA A 28 -2.46 12.28 14.85
C ALA A 28 -2.54 13.13 16.12
N THR A 29 -2.90 14.40 15.98
CA THR A 29 -2.96 15.38 17.08
C THR A 29 -4.03 15.10 18.13
N VAL A 30 -4.97 14.18 17.88
CA VAL A 30 -5.94 13.75 18.90
C VAL A 30 -5.31 12.89 19.99
N ALA A 31 -4.17 12.25 19.69
CA ALA A 31 -3.42 11.47 20.67
C ALA A 31 -2.38 12.36 21.37
N PRO A 32 -2.34 12.40 22.72
CA PRO A 32 -1.45 13.29 23.47
C PRO A 32 0.03 13.18 23.08
N GLY A 33 0.50 11.98 22.70
CA GLY A 33 1.87 11.73 22.24
C GLY A 33 2.25 12.47 20.95
N TYR A 34 1.27 12.91 20.16
CA TYR A 34 1.50 13.62 18.88
C TYR A 34 0.74 14.96 18.84
N ALA A 35 0.40 15.55 20.00
CA ALA A 35 -0.32 16.82 20.08
C ALA A 35 0.42 17.99 19.38
N LYS A 36 1.75 17.88 19.23
CA LYS A 36 2.60 18.84 18.51
C LYS A 36 2.69 18.59 17.00
N GLY A 37 1.98 17.59 16.47
CA GLY A 37 2.08 17.13 15.10
C GLY A 37 3.05 15.96 14.92
N ILE A 38 3.27 15.59 13.66
CA ILE A 38 4.13 14.49 13.22
C ILE A 38 5.16 15.01 12.22
N ALA A 39 6.38 14.46 12.24
CA ALA A 39 7.48 14.89 11.36
C ALA A 39 7.29 14.44 9.91
N GLY A 40 6.77 13.23 9.72
CA GLY A 40 6.58 12.61 8.42
C GLY A 40 5.93 11.23 8.55
N ILE A 41 5.55 10.67 7.41
CA ILE A 41 4.96 9.34 7.27
C ILE A 41 5.91 8.48 6.43
N ALA A 42 6.01 7.18 6.71
CA ALA A 42 6.58 6.22 5.77
C ALA A 42 5.61 5.08 5.49
N ARG A 43 5.56 4.61 4.25
CA ARG A 43 4.86 3.39 3.89
C ARG A 43 5.76 2.49 3.06
N SER A 44 5.47 1.18 3.05
CA SER A 44 6.15 0.32 2.11
C SER A 44 5.60 0.56 0.69
N MET A 45 6.42 0.33 -0.32
CA MET A 45 6.12 0.64 -1.71
C MET A 45 4.81 0.00 -2.16
N PRO A 46 4.47 -1.27 -1.82
CA PRO A 46 3.21 -1.85 -2.23
C PRO A 46 1.97 -1.25 -1.54
N THR A 47 2.13 -0.68 -0.35
CA THR A 47 1.05 -0.05 0.42
C THR A 47 0.44 1.11 -0.38
N SER A 48 -0.88 1.27 -0.28
CA SER A 48 -1.61 2.29 -1.05
C SER A 48 -1.16 3.71 -0.72
N GLN A 49 -1.32 4.62 -1.68
CA GLN A 49 -0.94 6.02 -1.59
C GLN A 49 -1.93 6.87 -0.77
N ALA A 50 -2.87 6.26 -0.03
CA ALA A 50 -3.79 6.99 0.86
C ALA A 50 -3.04 7.90 1.85
N ALA A 51 -1.93 7.40 2.42
CA ALA A 51 -1.10 8.18 3.34
C ALA A 51 -0.39 9.36 2.65
N ASP A 52 -0.08 9.24 1.36
CA ASP A 52 0.57 10.29 0.56
C ASP A 52 -0.35 11.49 0.42
N ARG A 53 -1.66 11.25 0.19
CA ARG A 53 -2.68 12.30 0.12
C ARG A 53 -2.79 13.08 1.43
N VAL A 54 -2.67 12.37 2.55
CA VAL A 54 -2.66 12.98 3.88
C VAL A 54 -1.38 13.78 4.10
N ALA A 55 -0.21 13.23 3.76
CA ALA A 55 1.06 13.92 3.92
C ALA A 55 1.11 15.22 3.12
N GLU A 56 0.65 15.18 1.86
CA GLU A 56 0.51 16.36 0.99
C GLU A 56 -0.37 17.43 1.63
N ALA A 57 -1.56 17.04 2.11
CA ALA A 57 -2.49 17.97 2.76
C ALA A 57 -1.98 18.54 4.09
N LEU A 58 -1.09 17.83 4.79
CA LEU A 58 -0.46 18.28 6.03
C LEU A 58 0.86 19.05 5.80
N GLY A 59 1.37 19.08 4.56
CA GLY A 59 2.66 19.71 4.24
C GLY A 59 3.86 19.00 4.86
N ILE A 60 3.79 17.68 5.05
CA ILE A 60 4.85 16.85 5.62
C ILE A 60 5.39 15.85 4.60
N SER A 61 6.54 15.25 4.88
CA SER A 61 7.13 14.24 3.98
C SER A 61 6.40 12.89 4.09
N CYS A 62 6.22 12.22 2.94
CA CYS A 62 5.84 10.80 2.87
C CYS A 62 6.96 10.02 2.18
N PHE A 63 7.53 9.02 2.86
CA PHE A 63 8.59 8.18 2.33
C PHE A 63 8.03 6.87 1.82
N GLU A 64 8.25 6.59 0.53
CA GLU A 64 8.01 5.28 -0.07
C GLU A 64 9.27 4.42 0.09
N THR A 65 9.18 3.34 0.87
CA THR A 65 10.32 2.46 1.20
C THR A 65 10.10 1.05 0.66
N PRO A 66 11.12 0.19 0.49
CA PRO A 66 10.87 -1.21 0.19
C PRO A 66 10.18 -1.91 1.38
N THR A 67 9.53 -3.05 1.13
CA THR A 67 8.94 -3.84 2.23
C THR A 67 10.01 -4.28 3.23
N GLY A 68 9.71 -4.12 4.52
CA GLY A 68 10.60 -4.47 5.62
C GLY A 68 10.83 -3.31 6.58
N TRP A 69 10.54 -3.55 7.87
CA TRP A 69 10.57 -2.52 8.91
C TRP A 69 11.93 -1.83 9.14
N LYS A 70 13.02 -2.47 8.71
CA LYS A 70 14.39 -1.90 8.81
C LYS A 70 14.51 -0.51 8.17
N TYR A 71 13.84 -0.27 7.04
CA TYR A 71 13.91 1.02 6.35
C TYR A 71 13.20 2.12 7.16
N PHE A 72 12.09 1.79 7.83
CA PHE A 72 11.44 2.72 8.75
C PHE A 72 12.29 3.00 9.98
N GLY A 73 12.99 1.98 10.50
CA GLY A 73 13.93 2.14 11.62
C GLY A 73 14.97 3.24 11.36
N ASN A 74 15.61 3.19 10.18
CA ASN A 74 16.56 4.22 9.74
C ASN A 74 15.92 5.62 9.73
N LEU A 75 14.74 5.76 9.11
CA LEU A 75 14.04 7.04 9.03
C LEU A 75 13.59 7.57 10.40
N MET A 76 13.21 6.68 11.32
CA MET A 76 12.87 7.03 12.71
C MET A 76 14.09 7.51 13.48
N ASP A 77 15.24 6.85 13.34
CA ASP A 77 16.49 7.24 14.01
C ASP A 77 17.00 8.59 13.51
N ALA A 78 16.73 8.93 12.24
CA ALA A 78 16.99 10.24 11.66
C ALA A 78 15.91 11.31 11.97
N ASN A 79 14.87 10.98 12.76
CA ASN A 79 13.72 11.85 13.04
C ASN A 79 12.97 12.35 11.80
N LEU A 80 13.05 11.63 10.68
CA LEU A 80 12.39 11.99 9.42
C LEU A 80 10.91 11.59 9.40
N VAL A 81 10.56 10.56 10.17
CA VAL A 81 9.18 10.05 10.24
C VAL A 81 8.75 9.79 11.66
N THR A 82 7.46 10.00 11.91
CA THR A 82 6.81 9.70 13.18
C THR A 82 5.94 8.46 13.08
N LEU A 83 5.27 8.26 11.94
CA LEU A 83 4.31 7.20 11.70
C LEU A 83 4.73 6.36 10.50
N CYS A 84 4.48 5.06 10.55
CA CYS A 84 4.68 4.21 9.40
C CYS A 84 3.75 3.00 9.36
N GLY A 85 3.57 2.42 8.18
CA GLY A 85 2.74 1.24 8.01
C GLY A 85 2.98 0.47 6.72
N GLU A 86 2.50 -0.78 6.72
CA GLU A 86 2.56 -1.72 5.62
C GLU A 86 1.16 -2.30 5.37
N GLU A 87 0.85 -2.60 4.11
CA GLU A 87 -0.44 -3.19 3.71
C GLU A 87 -0.70 -4.55 4.37
N SER A 88 0.35 -5.19 4.86
CA SER A 88 0.33 -6.47 5.55
C SER A 88 -0.12 -6.35 7.01
N TYR A 89 -1.07 -5.44 7.30
CA TYR A 89 -1.64 -5.21 8.63
C TYR A 89 -0.63 -4.69 9.67
N GLY A 90 0.43 -4.02 9.21
CA GLY A 90 1.46 -3.45 10.08
C GLY A 90 1.29 -1.94 10.23
N THR A 91 1.25 -1.46 11.46
CA THR A 91 1.24 -0.01 11.76
C THR A 91 2.08 0.24 13.00
N GLY A 92 2.75 1.38 13.04
CA GLY A 92 3.56 1.76 14.19
C GLY A 92 3.97 3.22 14.15
N SER A 93 4.72 3.61 15.18
CA SER A 93 5.29 4.95 15.30
C SER A 93 6.68 4.88 15.91
N HIS A 94 7.40 6.01 15.90
CA HIS A 94 8.76 6.13 16.44
C HIS A 94 8.93 5.81 17.94
N HIS A 95 7.85 5.53 18.67
CA HIS A 95 7.89 5.15 20.10
C HIS A 95 8.70 3.88 20.38
N ILE A 96 8.77 2.96 19.41
CA ILE A 96 9.62 1.77 19.42
C ILE A 96 10.21 1.56 18.01
N ARG A 97 11.02 0.52 17.81
CA ARG A 97 11.61 0.14 16.50
C ARG A 97 10.98 -1.11 15.91
N GLU A 98 9.71 -1.35 16.23
CA GLU A 98 8.89 -2.44 15.70
C GLU A 98 7.49 -1.94 15.36
N LYS A 99 6.73 -2.76 14.64
CA LYS A 99 5.28 -2.55 14.50
C LYS A 99 4.63 -2.80 15.86
N ASP A 100 3.50 -2.13 16.12
CA ASP A 100 2.75 -2.34 17.34
C ASP A 100 1.24 -2.36 17.04
N GLY A 101 0.67 -3.57 17.05
CA GLY A 101 -0.74 -3.76 16.79
C GLY A 101 -1.64 -3.20 17.89
N LEU A 102 -1.22 -3.29 19.16
CA LEU A 102 -2.01 -2.77 20.28
C LEU A 102 -1.98 -1.24 20.30
N TRP A 103 -0.83 -0.63 20.01
CA TRP A 103 -0.72 0.82 19.83
C TRP A 103 -1.70 1.34 18.78
N ALA A 104 -1.79 0.68 17.62
CA ALA A 104 -2.72 1.08 16.56
C ALA A 104 -4.19 0.98 17.01
N VAL A 105 -4.54 -0.08 17.73
CA VAL A 105 -5.88 -0.26 18.33
C VAL A 105 -6.18 0.85 19.34
N LEU A 106 -5.24 1.16 20.24
CA LEU A 106 -5.41 2.22 21.24
C LEU A 106 -5.53 3.61 20.59
N PHE A 107 -4.80 3.87 19.51
CA PHE A 107 -4.96 5.09 18.74
C PHE A 107 -6.39 5.20 18.19
N TRP A 108 -6.90 4.14 17.55
CA TRP A 108 -8.26 4.12 17.02
C TRP A 108 -9.31 4.31 18.11
N LEU A 109 -9.16 3.68 19.28
CA LEU A 109 -10.06 3.90 20.42
C LEU A 109 -10.03 5.35 20.90
N ASN A 110 -8.85 5.98 20.95
CA ASN A 110 -8.72 7.39 21.30
C ASN A 110 -9.39 8.30 20.26
N LEU A 111 -9.23 8.02 18.97
CA LEU A 111 -9.90 8.75 17.89
C LEU A 111 -11.43 8.62 17.97
N LEU A 112 -11.95 7.42 18.23
CA LEU A 112 -13.39 7.19 18.43
C LEU A 112 -13.90 7.97 19.64
N ALA A 113 -13.19 7.90 20.77
CA ALA A 113 -13.57 8.60 22.00
C ALA A 113 -13.54 10.13 21.84
N ALA A 114 -12.50 10.68 21.19
CA ALA A 114 -12.36 12.11 20.99
C ALA A 114 -13.36 12.69 19.96
N SER A 115 -13.71 11.92 18.94
CA SER A 115 -14.63 12.36 17.89
C SER A 115 -16.11 12.10 18.19
N GLY A 116 -16.42 11.09 19.01
CA GLY A 116 -17.78 10.60 19.21
C GLY A 116 -18.39 9.93 17.96
N LYS A 117 -17.58 9.67 16.92
CA LYS A 117 -18.02 9.12 15.62
C LYS A 117 -17.81 7.62 15.57
N SER A 118 -18.59 6.94 14.75
CA SER A 118 -18.32 5.55 14.38
C SER A 118 -17.13 5.43 13.44
N VAL A 119 -16.53 4.23 13.37
CA VAL A 119 -15.47 3.91 12.39
C VAL A 119 -15.94 4.22 10.96
N ASN A 120 -17.20 3.91 10.65
CA ASN A 120 -17.77 4.11 9.32
C ASN A 120 -17.84 5.59 8.95
N GLU A 121 -18.29 6.44 9.87
CA GLU A 121 -18.31 7.90 9.69
C GLU A 121 -16.90 8.46 9.49
N ILE A 122 -15.94 8.05 10.33
CA ILE A 122 -14.53 8.49 10.21
C ILE A 122 -13.94 8.14 8.85
N VAL A 123 -14.16 6.90 8.38
CA VAL A 123 -13.65 6.44 7.09
C VAL A 123 -14.29 7.21 5.93
N ARG A 124 -15.61 7.41 5.96
CA ARG A 124 -16.33 8.17 4.92
C ARG A 124 -15.90 9.63 4.88
N GLU A 125 -15.73 10.26 6.04
CA GLU A 125 -15.21 11.64 6.11
C GLU A 125 -13.77 11.73 5.61
N HIS A 126 -12.95 10.73 5.90
CA HIS A 126 -11.59 10.65 5.37
C HIS A 126 -11.59 10.58 3.84
N TRP A 127 -12.38 9.67 3.25
CA TRP A 127 -12.50 9.56 1.81
C TRP A 127 -13.08 10.83 1.18
N ALA A 128 -14.10 11.44 1.78
CA ALA A 128 -14.66 12.69 1.27
C ALA A 128 -13.63 13.83 1.25
N ARG A 129 -12.68 13.84 2.20
CA ARG A 129 -11.64 14.87 2.30
C ARG A 129 -10.43 14.62 1.40
N PHE A 130 -9.97 13.37 1.26
CA PHE A 130 -8.71 13.03 0.60
C PHE A 130 -8.88 12.24 -0.71
N GLY A 131 -10.12 11.83 -1.03
CA GLY A 131 -10.41 10.80 -2.01
C GLY A 131 -10.25 9.38 -1.43
N ARG A 132 -10.73 8.38 -2.16
CA ARG A 132 -10.61 6.96 -1.80
C ARG A 132 -9.56 6.29 -2.68
N ASN A 133 -8.61 5.60 -2.06
CA ASN A 133 -7.70 4.70 -2.75
C ASN A 133 -8.28 3.28 -2.65
N TYR A 134 -9.08 2.89 -3.64
CA TYR A 134 -9.51 1.49 -3.77
C TYR A 134 -8.27 0.61 -3.86
N TYR A 135 -8.19 -0.42 -3.03
CA TYR A 135 -6.98 -1.21 -2.89
C TYR A 135 -7.31 -2.69 -2.72
N SER A 136 -6.57 -3.54 -3.41
CA SER A 136 -6.58 -4.98 -3.14
C SER A 136 -5.23 -5.62 -3.46
N ARG A 137 -4.88 -6.66 -2.69
CA ARG A 137 -3.73 -7.52 -2.92
C ARG A 137 -4.19 -8.91 -3.33
N HIS A 138 -3.67 -9.38 -4.46
CA HIS A 138 -3.90 -10.70 -5.02
C HIS A 138 -2.60 -11.51 -4.89
N ASP A 139 -2.62 -12.54 -4.04
CA ASP A 139 -1.48 -13.44 -3.87
C ASP A 139 -1.72 -14.72 -4.68
N TYR A 140 -0.80 -15.03 -5.59
CA TYR A 140 -0.72 -16.29 -6.33
C TYR A 140 0.36 -17.14 -5.69
N GLU A 141 -0.04 -18.02 -4.78
CA GLU A 141 0.87 -18.81 -3.95
C GLU A 141 1.27 -20.12 -4.63
N ALA A 142 2.44 -20.67 -4.30
CA ALA A 142 2.94 -21.95 -4.82
C ALA A 142 2.99 -22.03 -6.36
N VAL A 143 3.32 -20.92 -7.02
CA VAL A 143 3.57 -20.88 -8.47
C VAL A 143 4.93 -21.51 -8.73
N ASP A 144 5.08 -22.22 -9.85
CA ASP A 144 6.39 -22.71 -10.30
C ASP A 144 7.40 -21.55 -10.35
N ALA A 145 8.56 -21.73 -9.71
CA ALA A 145 9.54 -20.65 -9.56
C ALA A 145 10.08 -20.18 -10.92
N THR A 146 10.31 -21.09 -11.85
CA THR A 146 10.80 -20.76 -13.20
C THR A 146 9.77 -19.95 -13.98
N ALA A 147 8.50 -20.34 -13.89
CA ALA A 147 7.40 -19.61 -14.50
C ALA A 147 7.24 -18.20 -13.89
N ALA A 148 7.33 -18.09 -12.57
CA ALA A 148 7.22 -16.82 -11.86
C ALA A 148 8.38 -15.86 -12.18
N ASP A 149 9.62 -16.36 -12.19
CA ASP A 149 10.80 -15.60 -12.61
C ASP A 149 10.69 -15.18 -14.08
N GLY A 150 10.25 -16.09 -14.95
CA GLY A 150 10.03 -15.83 -16.36
C GLY A 150 8.97 -14.75 -16.61
N LEU A 151 7.91 -14.70 -15.80
CA LEU A 151 6.92 -13.63 -15.82
C LEU A 151 7.55 -12.29 -15.42
N MET A 152 8.24 -12.24 -14.29
CA MET A 152 8.86 -11.00 -13.81
C MET A 152 9.92 -10.47 -14.78
N ALA A 153 10.72 -11.37 -15.38
CA ALA A 153 11.72 -11.01 -16.38
C ALA A 153 11.08 -10.46 -17.67
N ALA A 154 10.02 -11.11 -18.17
CA ALA A 154 9.31 -10.63 -19.35
C ALA A 154 8.63 -9.28 -19.10
N LEU A 155 8.03 -9.09 -17.92
CA LEU A 155 7.44 -7.81 -17.56
C LEU A 155 8.50 -6.70 -17.46
N ARG A 156 9.65 -6.97 -16.83
CA ARG A 156 10.79 -6.02 -16.79
C ARG A 156 11.25 -5.59 -18.17
N ALA A 157 11.35 -6.54 -19.11
CA ALA A 157 11.78 -6.25 -20.47
C ALA A 157 10.81 -5.31 -21.22
N ARG A 158 9.53 -5.28 -20.82
CA ARG A 158 8.51 -4.41 -21.41
C ARG A 158 8.44 -3.01 -20.80
N LEU A 159 9.03 -2.77 -19.63
CA LEU A 159 8.90 -1.49 -18.91
C LEU A 159 9.24 -0.26 -19.77
N PRO A 160 10.34 -0.26 -20.56
CA PRO A 160 10.70 0.89 -21.39
C PRO A 160 9.61 1.29 -22.39
N ASP A 161 8.78 0.33 -22.82
CA ASP A 161 7.75 0.55 -23.83
C ASP A 161 6.42 0.97 -23.21
N LEU A 162 6.18 0.74 -21.90
CA LEU A 162 4.88 0.96 -21.27
C LEU A 162 4.57 2.43 -21.01
N ALA A 163 5.57 3.25 -20.68
CA ALA A 163 5.37 4.65 -20.36
C ALA A 163 4.73 5.40 -21.54
N GLY A 164 3.65 6.13 -21.29
CA GLY A 164 2.90 6.86 -22.31
C GLY A 164 1.86 6.04 -23.09
N GLN A 165 1.83 4.71 -22.95
CA GLN A 165 0.77 3.89 -23.52
C GLN A 165 -0.56 4.10 -22.80
N THR A 166 -1.65 3.84 -23.53
CA THR A 166 -2.99 3.73 -22.96
C THR A 166 -3.36 2.25 -22.84
N LEU A 167 -3.65 1.81 -21.62
CA LEU A 167 -4.08 0.45 -21.29
C LEU A 167 -5.51 0.52 -20.76
N GLY A 168 -6.48 0.06 -21.55
CA GLY A 168 -7.89 0.28 -21.24
C GLY A 168 -8.20 1.78 -21.17
N SER A 169 -8.79 2.22 -20.06
CA SER A 169 -9.09 3.62 -19.75
C SER A 169 -7.92 4.39 -19.11
N PHE A 170 -6.83 3.70 -18.75
CA PHE A 170 -5.71 4.30 -18.01
C PHE A 170 -4.55 4.66 -18.93
N ARG A 171 -4.03 5.88 -18.79
CA ARG A 171 -2.77 6.30 -19.41
C ARG A 171 -1.61 6.05 -18.46
N VAL A 172 -0.62 5.27 -18.88
CA VAL A 172 0.59 4.99 -18.09
C VAL A 172 1.45 6.24 -18.04
N ALA A 173 1.71 6.76 -16.84
CA ALA A 173 2.63 7.87 -16.60
C ALA A 173 4.06 7.37 -16.44
N GLU A 174 4.25 6.29 -15.68
CA GLU A 174 5.55 5.73 -15.35
C GLU A 174 5.45 4.20 -15.25
N ALA A 175 6.50 3.50 -15.67
CA ALA A 175 6.64 2.07 -15.46
C ALA A 175 8.10 1.74 -15.17
N ASP A 176 8.38 1.19 -13.99
CA ASP A 176 9.74 0.97 -13.51
C ASP A 176 9.87 -0.29 -12.64
N ASP A 177 11.11 -0.63 -12.26
CA ASP A 177 11.39 -1.61 -11.22
C ASP A 177 11.99 -0.87 -10.03
N PHE A 178 11.24 -0.83 -8.93
CA PHE A 178 11.47 0.07 -7.81
C PHE A 178 12.90 -0.04 -7.26
N VAL A 179 13.55 1.12 -7.19
CA VAL A 179 14.86 1.32 -6.57
C VAL A 179 14.70 2.29 -5.42
N TYR A 180 15.22 1.92 -4.25
CA TYR A 180 15.25 2.79 -3.08
C TYR A 180 16.69 3.14 -2.73
N ASN A 181 16.96 4.42 -2.54
CA ASN A 181 18.20 4.94 -2.01
C ASN A 181 17.91 5.43 -0.59
N ASP A 182 18.44 4.75 0.41
CA ASP A 182 18.18 5.10 1.80
C ASP A 182 18.86 6.44 2.15
N PRO A 183 18.11 7.46 2.61
CA PRO A 183 18.67 8.78 2.87
C PRO A 183 19.53 8.86 4.13
N VAL A 184 19.54 7.80 4.95
CA VAL A 184 20.24 7.76 6.24
C VAL A 184 21.54 6.99 6.13
N ASP A 185 21.50 5.77 5.60
CA ASP A 185 22.69 4.91 5.51
C ASP A 185 23.33 4.87 4.10
N GLY A 186 22.69 5.47 3.10
CA GLY A 186 23.18 5.52 1.72
C GLY A 186 23.12 4.18 0.97
N SER A 187 22.49 3.15 1.55
CA SER A 187 22.33 1.86 0.89
C SER A 187 21.34 1.94 -0.28
N VAL A 188 21.55 1.09 -1.27
CA VAL A 188 20.71 1.02 -2.47
C VAL A 188 20.03 -0.35 -2.55
N ALA A 189 18.71 -0.37 -2.54
CA ALA A 189 17.90 -1.55 -2.73
C ALA A 189 17.25 -1.53 -4.12
N THR A 190 17.70 -2.43 -5.01
CA THR A 190 17.15 -2.57 -6.36
C THR A 190 16.19 -3.75 -6.47
N ARG A 191 15.39 -3.81 -7.56
CA ARG A 191 14.49 -4.93 -7.88
C ARG A 191 13.45 -5.20 -6.81
N GLN A 192 12.94 -4.14 -6.16
CA GLN A 192 12.04 -4.26 -5.02
C GLN A 192 10.58 -4.47 -5.42
N GLY A 193 10.27 -4.34 -6.72
CA GLY A 193 8.96 -4.61 -7.29
C GLY A 193 8.71 -3.78 -8.53
N ILE A 194 8.02 -4.34 -9.51
CA ILE A 194 7.67 -3.64 -10.74
C ILE A 194 6.45 -2.77 -10.48
N ARG A 195 6.50 -1.49 -10.84
CA ARG A 195 5.39 -0.55 -10.71
C ARG A 195 4.94 -0.10 -12.11
N ILE A 196 3.63 -0.02 -12.30
CA ILE A 196 2.99 0.64 -13.44
C ILE A 196 2.07 1.69 -12.85
N ILE A 197 2.43 2.96 -13.00
CA ILE A 197 1.76 4.11 -12.40
C ILE A 197 0.98 4.83 -13.49
N MET A 198 -0.30 5.02 -13.25
CA MET A 198 -1.22 5.68 -14.16
C MET A 198 -1.27 7.19 -13.87
N ALA A 199 -1.60 7.98 -14.88
CA ALA A 199 -1.62 9.44 -14.78
C ALA A 199 -2.67 10.01 -13.81
N ASP A 200 -3.70 9.23 -13.47
CA ASP A 200 -4.75 9.59 -12.50
C ASP A 200 -4.37 9.23 -11.04
N GLY A 201 -3.19 8.65 -10.81
CA GLY A 201 -2.74 8.16 -9.51
C GLY A 201 -3.15 6.73 -9.21
N SER A 202 -3.80 6.03 -10.14
CA SER A 202 -4.01 4.57 -10.06
C SER A 202 -2.69 3.84 -10.33
N ARG A 203 -2.54 2.60 -9.86
CA ARG A 203 -1.31 1.84 -10.04
C ARG A 203 -1.47 0.33 -9.92
N ILE A 204 -0.55 -0.37 -10.56
CA ILE A 204 -0.41 -1.82 -10.52
C ILE A 204 1.02 -2.13 -10.08
N VAL A 205 1.18 -2.98 -9.07
CA VAL A 205 2.51 -3.40 -8.59
C VAL A 205 2.63 -4.91 -8.58
N PHE A 206 3.75 -5.43 -9.09
CA PHE A 206 4.10 -6.84 -9.01
C PHE A 206 5.32 -7.04 -8.12
N ARG A 207 5.22 -7.97 -7.17
CA ARG A 207 6.37 -8.46 -6.40
C ARG A 207 6.42 -9.97 -6.39
N LEU A 208 7.63 -10.48 -6.50
CA LEU A 208 7.92 -11.90 -6.28
C LEU A 208 8.45 -12.08 -4.86
N SER A 209 7.91 -13.06 -4.15
CA SER A 209 8.30 -13.37 -2.78
C SER A 209 8.35 -14.87 -2.53
N GLY A 210 9.13 -15.30 -1.54
CA GLY A 210 9.13 -16.67 -1.04
C GLY A 210 9.47 -17.74 -2.09
N THR A 211 10.67 -17.71 -2.67
CA THR A 211 11.14 -18.69 -3.69
C THR A 211 11.65 -19.99 -3.07
N GLY A 212 10.91 -20.54 -2.11
CA GLY A 212 11.30 -21.71 -1.32
C GLY A 212 10.95 -23.05 -1.98
N THR A 213 10.99 -24.12 -1.20
CA THR A 213 10.64 -25.48 -1.66
C THR A 213 9.17 -25.64 -2.08
N GLU A 214 8.29 -24.76 -1.61
CA GLU A 214 6.85 -24.78 -1.93
C GLU A 214 6.49 -23.97 -3.19
N GLY A 215 7.49 -23.50 -3.94
CA GLY A 215 7.31 -22.63 -5.12
C GLY A 215 7.51 -21.16 -4.76
N ALA A 216 7.06 -20.26 -5.63
CA ALA A 216 7.13 -18.81 -5.44
C ALA A 216 5.73 -18.20 -5.26
N THR A 217 5.65 -17.07 -4.58
CA THR A 217 4.43 -16.28 -4.46
C THR A 217 4.56 -14.99 -5.25
N ILE A 218 3.72 -14.85 -6.28
CA ILE A 218 3.54 -13.59 -7.01
C ILE A 218 2.48 -12.79 -6.28
N ARG A 219 2.84 -11.59 -5.84
CA ARG A 219 1.95 -10.62 -5.20
C ARG A 219 1.64 -9.52 -6.19
N LEU A 220 0.36 -9.38 -6.52
CA LEU A 220 -0.18 -8.34 -7.35
C LEU A 220 -0.94 -7.35 -6.45
N TYR A 221 -0.54 -6.09 -6.47
CA TYR A 221 -1.20 -5.02 -5.73
C TYR A 221 -1.86 -4.08 -6.72
N LEU A 222 -3.12 -3.77 -6.47
CA LEU A 222 -3.98 -3.02 -7.38
C LEU A 222 -4.54 -1.84 -6.61
N GLU A 223 -4.40 -0.65 -7.19
CA GLU A 223 -4.85 0.56 -6.57
C GLU A 223 -5.51 1.49 -7.60
N ARG A 224 -6.72 1.97 -7.28
CA ARG A 224 -7.41 3.00 -8.06
C ARG A 224 -7.73 4.19 -7.17
N TYR A 225 -7.26 5.37 -7.56
CA TYR A 225 -7.65 6.60 -6.88
C TYR A 225 -9.02 7.08 -7.39
N GLU A 226 -9.89 7.46 -6.46
CA GLU A 226 -11.21 8.00 -6.75
C GLU A 226 -11.44 9.28 -5.96
N ALA A 227 -11.43 10.42 -6.63
CA ALA A 227 -11.66 11.71 -6.00
C ALA A 227 -13.15 12.00 -5.77
N ASP A 228 -14.05 11.46 -6.61
CA ASP A 228 -15.48 11.78 -6.56
C ASP A 228 -16.20 11.00 -5.44
N PRO A 229 -16.74 11.67 -4.41
CA PRO A 229 -17.46 11.02 -3.31
C PRO A 229 -18.67 10.19 -3.76
N ALA A 230 -19.31 10.55 -4.88
CA ALA A 230 -20.43 9.78 -5.41
C ALA A 230 -20.00 8.37 -5.87
N ARG A 231 -18.70 8.16 -6.12
CA ARG A 231 -18.12 6.91 -6.59
C ARG A 231 -17.39 6.14 -5.49
N HIS A 232 -17.39 6.62 -4.24
CA HIS A 232 -16.72 5.96 -3.11
C HIS A 232 -17.44 4.74 -2.58
N GLU A 233 -18.68 4.45 -2.99
CA GLU A 233 -19.45 3.31 -2.48
C GLU A 233 -19.44 2.08 -3.39
N LEU A 234 -18.65 2.10 -4.46
CA LEU A 234 -18.48 0.93 -5.31
C LEU A 234 -17.84 -0.21 -4.51
N ASP A 235 -18.23 -1.44 -4.85
CA ASP A 235 -17.49 -2.63 -4.42
C ASP A 235 -16.04 -2.53 -4.90
N THR A 236 -15.10 -2.91 -4.04
CA THR A 236 -13.66 -2.76 -4.33
C THR A 236 -13.24 -3.58 -5.55
N GLN A 237 -13.73 -4.82 -5.70
CA GLN A 237 -13.36 -5.66 -6.84
C GLN A 237 -13.99 -5.15 -8.14
N GLN A 238 -15.22 -4.63 -8.07
CA GLN A 238 -15.82 -3.93 -9.19
C GLN A 238 -15.01 -2.70 -9.60
N ALA A 239 -14.61 -1.86 -8.63
CA ALA A 239 -13.82 -0.66 -8.89
C ALA A 239 -12.44 -0.96 -9.50
N LEU A 240 -11.83 -2.10 -9.14
CA LEU A 240 -10.51 -2.53 -9.60
C LEU A 240 -10.55 -3.45 -10.84
N SER A 241 -11.73 -3.85 -11.32
CA SER A 241 -11.90 -4.87 -12.36
C SER A 241 -11.10 -4.61 -13.64
N GLU A 242 -11.04 -3.36 -14.10
CA GLU A 242 -10.26 -3.00 -15.28
C GLU A 242 -8.75 -3.09 -15.04
N LEU A 243 -8.26 -2.62 -13.87
CA LEU A 243 -6.85 -2.76 -13.50
C LEU A 243 -6.45 -4.22 -13.33
N ILE A 244 -7.34 -5.08 -12.82
CA ILE A 244 -7.12 -6.53 -12.73
C ILE A 244 -6.92 -7.12 -14.14
N ALA A 245 -7.78 -6.75 -15.09
CA ALA A 245 -7.67 -7.22 -16.47
C ALA A 245 -6.39 -6.71 -17.16
N ILE A 246 -6.03 -5.44 -16.94
CA ILE A 246 -4.78 -4.85 -17.45
C ILE A 246 -3.57 -5.58 -16.86
N ALA A 247 -3.55 -5.83 -15.55
CA ALA A 247 -2.46 -6.52 -14.88
C ALA A 247 -2.24 -7.93 -15.46
N ASP A 248 -3.31 -8.70 -15.63
CA ASP A 248 -3.24 -10.03 -16.24
C ASP A 248 -2.75 -9.98 -17.70
N SER A 249 -3.22 -9.02 -18.49
CA SER A 249 -2.81 -8.85 -19.89
C SER A 249 -1.34 -8.44 -20.03
N VAL A 250 -0.89 -7.46 -19.24
CA VAL A 250 0.47 -6.92 -19.33
C VAL A 250 1.51 -7.91 -18.82
N ALA A 251 1.22 -8.61 -17.72
CA ALA A 251 2.10 -9.64 -17.18
C ALA A 251 1.93 -11.00 -17.88
N GLU A 252 0.86 -11.17 -18.67
CA GLU A 252 0.43 -12.46 -19.23
C GLU A 252 0.30 -13.52 -18.12
N LEU A 253 -0.27 -13.12 -16.98
CA LEU A 253 -0.19 -13.85 -15.73
C LEU A 253 -0.79 -15.24 -15.86
N ARG A 254 -2.03 -15.34 -16.34
CA ARG A 254 -2.70 -16.63 -16.62
C ARG A 254 -1.88 -17.51 -17.55
N ARG A 255 -1.44 -16.95 -18.69
CA ARG A 255 -0.70 -17.68 -19.73
C ARG A 255 0.62 -18.27 -19.22
N ARG A 256 1.31 -17.55 -18.33
CA ARG A 256 2.65 -17.94 -17.83
C ARG A 256 2.59 -18.85 -16.61
N THR A 257 1.61 -18.63 -15.73
CA THR A 257 1.54 -19.34 -14.43
C THR A 257 0.53 -20.47 -14.42
N GLY A 258 -0.40 -20.51 -15.39
CA GLY A 258 -1.53 -21.43 -15.40
C GLY A 258 -2.57 -21.16 -14.31
N ARG A 259 -2.52 -20.01 -13.62
CA ARG A 259 -3.45 -19.65 -12.54
C ARG A 259 -4.59 -18.78 -13.05
N ASP A 260 -5.81 -19.30 -13.02
CA ASP A 260 -7.01 -18.58 -13.46
C ASP A 260 -7.45 -17.48 -12.49
N SER A 261 -7.13 -17.63 -11.20
CA SER A 261 -7.50 -16.71 -10.12
C SER A 261 -6.38 -16.65 -9.07
N PRO A 262 -6.31 -15.58 -8.26
CA PRO A 262 -5.42 -15.56 -7.09
C PRO A 262 -5.82 -16.64 -6.08
N THR A 263 -4.84 -17.10 -5.30
CA THR A 263 -5.05 -18.01 -4.17
C THR A 263 -5.68 -17.26 -2.99
N VAL A 264 -5.22 -16.03 -2.74
CA VAL A 264 -5.72 -15.17 -1.67
C VAL A 264 -5.99 -13.77 -2.21
N VAL A 265 -7.10 -13.18 -1.78
CA VAL A 265 -7.45 -11.77 -2.03
C VAL A 265 -7.56 -11.07 -0.69
N THR A 266 -6.90 -9.93 -0.55
CA THR A 266 -6.92 -9.07 0.66
C THR A 266 -7.27 -7.64 0.29
#